data_AF-A0A3A8HN55-F1
#
_entry.id   AF-A0A3A8HN55-F1
#
_cell.length_a   1.000
_cell.length_b   1.000
_cell.length_c   1.000
_cell.angle_alpha   90.00
_cell.angle_beta   90.00
_cell.angle_gamma   90.00
#
_symmetry.space_group_name_H-M   'P 1'
#
loop_
_entity.id
_entity.type
_entity.pdbx_description
1 polymer ?
#
loop_
_entity_poly.entity_id
_entity_poly.type
_entity_poly.pdbx_seq_one_letter_code
_entity_poly.pdbx_strand_id
1 'polypeptide(L)'
;MLFTAFLDSVALLMIVPLLPLHATGLGGGGAVVGLLMATVPLVQLVSAPFWGRLSDRVGRKPVLLIGMTAAVVASVLLALADSLPGLFLSRVVQGVGGGT
;
A
#
# COMPACT_ATOMS: atom_id res chain seq x y z
N MET A 1 18.03 0.03 -2.26
CA MET A 1 17.52 -0.14 -0.88
C MET A 1 17.32 1.21 -0.22
N LEU A 2 18.36 2.04 0.02
CA LEU A 2 18.16 3.37 0.62
C LEU A 2 17.30 4.30 -0.26
N PHE A 3 17.61 4.37 -1.57
CA PHE A 3 16.87 5.20 -2.52
C PHE A 3 15.40 4.76 -2.69
N THR A 4 15.15 3.45 -2.69
CA THR A 4 13.78 2.90 -2.81
C THR A 4 12.97 3.17 -1.55
N ALA A 5 13.57 3.01 -0.37
CA ALA A 5 12.93 3.35 0.91
C ALA A 5 12.65 4.85 1.03
N PHE A 6 13.55 5.68 0.49
CA PHE A 6 13.36 7.13 0.44
C PHE A 6 12.16 7.50 -0.46
N LEU A 7 12.09 6.96 -1.67
CA LEU A 7 10.97 7.21 -2.59
C LEU A 7 9.63 6.79 -1.98
N ASP A 8 9.60 5.63 -1.31
CA ASP A 8 8.38 5.12 -0.68
C ASP A 8 7.95 6.01 0.51
N SER A 9 8.89 6.49 1.31
CA SER A 9 8.62 7.43 2.42
C SER A 9 8.03 8.75 1.93
N VAL A 10 8.55 9.29 0.82
CA VAL A 10 8.02 10.53 0.21
C VAL A 10 6.60 10.30 -0.32
N ALA A 11 6.37 9.19 -1.03
CA ALA A 11 5.05 8.85 -1.56
C ALA A 11 4.02 8.70 -0.42
N LEU A 12 4.40 8.02 0.66
CA LEU A 12 3.55 7.82 1.82
C LEU A 12 3.18 9.16 2.49
N LEU A 13 4.16 10.07 2.65
CA LEU A 13 3.93 11.40 3.20
C LEU A 13 3.01 12.28 2.33
N MET A 14 3.03 12.13 1.00
CA MET A 14 2.10 12.83 0.11
C MET A 14 0.69 12.24 0.17
N ILE A 15 0.57 10.91 0.25
CA ILE A 15 -0.70 10.19 0.17
C ILE A 15 -1.49 10.29 1.48
N VAL A 16 -0.82 10.23 2.64
CA VAL A 16 -1.45 10.25 3.98
C VAL A 16 -2.46 11.40 4.19
N PRO A 17 -2.20 12.67 3.83
CA PRO A 17 -3.18 13.74 4.01
C PRO A 17 -4.29 13.75 2.96
N LEU A 18 -4.01 13.33 1.72
CA LEU A 18 -4.97 13.33 0.61
C LEU A 18 -6.08 12.28 0.77
N LEU A 19 -5.75 11.23 1.50
CA LEU A 19 -6.57 10.04 1.64
C LEU A 19 -7.81 10.23 2.52
N PRO A 20 -7.68 10.74 3.75
CA PRO A 20 -8.83 11.08 4.58
C PRO A 20 -9.78 12.01 3.84
N LEU A 21 -9.25 12.99 3.10
CA LEU A 21 -10.03 13.94 2.29
C LEU A 21 -10.81 13.23 1.16
N HIS A 22 -10.18 12.31 0.43
CA HIS A 22 -10.86 11.49 -0.59
C HIS A 22 -11.95 10.60 0.03
N ALA A 23 -11.63 9.93 1.13
CA ALA A 23 -12.55 9.02 1.79
C ALA A 23 -13.76 9.74 2.37
N THR A 24 -13.60 10.92 2.98
CA THR A 24 -14.72 11.72 3.49
C THR A 24 -15.55 12.34 2.36
N GLY A 25 -14.91 12.76 1.26
CA GLY A 25 -15.59 13.21 0.04
C GLY A 25 -16.50 12.15 -0.59
N LEU A 26 -16.17 10.87 -0.43
CA LEU A 26 -16.97 9.72 -0.87
C LEU A 26 -17.98 9.23 0.18
N GLY A 27 -18.24 10.01 1.24
CA GLY A 27 -19.20 9.68 2.30
C GLY A 27 -18.65 8.78 3.41
N GLY A 28 -17.33 8.55 3.46
CA GLY A 28 -16.68 7.77 4.51
C GLY A 28 -16.62 8.54 5.84
N GLY A 29 -17.23 7.98 6.89
CA GLY A 29 -17.12 8.52 8.25
C GLY A 29 -15.75 8.26 8.89
N GLY A 30 -15.48 8.86 10.07
CA GLY A 30 -14.19 8.74 10.76
C GLY A 30 -13.73 7.29 11.03
N ALA A 31 -14.67 6.38 11.34
CA ALA A 31 -14.36 4.96 11.50
C ALA A 31 -13.88 4.29 10.20
N VAL A 32 -14.47 4.65 9.06
CA VAL A 32 -14.07 4.13 7.73
C VAL A 32 -12.67 4.62 7.37
N VAL A 33 -12.38 5.89 7.61
CA VAL A 33 -11.04 6.47 7.40
C VAL A 33 -10.00 5.77 8.27
N GLY A 34 -10.31 5.53 9.55
CA GLY A 34 -9.42 4.79 10.46
C GLY A 34 -9.14 3.38 9.96
N LEU A 35 -10.16 2.65 9.50
CA LEU A 35 -10.01 1.32 8.92
C LEU A 35 -9.16 1.35 7.64
N LEU A 36 -9.38 2.36 6.79
CA LEU A 36 -8.68 2.56 5.53
C LEU A 36 -7.17 2.82 5.75
N MET A 37 -6.82 3.57 6.80
CA MET A 37 -5.44 3.79 7.24
C MET A 37 -4.81 2.51 7.80
N ALA A 38 -5.58 1.74 8.58
CA ALA A 38 -5.11 0.49 9.19
C ALA A 38 -4.95 -0.66 8.18
N THR A 39 -5.57 -0.57 7.01
CA THR A 39 -5.57 -1.66 6.01
C THR A 39 -4.16 -2.00 5.53
N VAL A 40 -3.32 -1.01 5.23
CA VAL A 40 -1.95 -1.23 4.76
C VAL A 40 -1.12 -2.01 5.79
N PRO A 41 -0.95 -1.54 7.04
CA PRO A 41 -0.15 -2.27 8.02
C PRO A 41 -0.72 -3.65 8.38
N LEU A 42 -2.05 -3.82 8.38
CA LEU A 42 -2.67 -5.14 8.61
C LEU A 42 -2.32 -6.14 7.50
N VAL A 43 -2.47 -5.73 6.24
CA VAL A 43 -2.15 -6.59 5.09
C VAL A 43 -0.64 -6.83 5.02
N GLN A 44 0.18 -5.82 5.28
CA GLN A 44 1.63 -5.95 5.31
C GLN A 44 2.10 -6.92 6.39
N LEU A 45 1.50 -6.90 7.57
CA LEU A 45 1.79 -7.85 8.65
C LEU A 45 1.53 -9.30 8.22
N VAL A 46 0.42 -9.54 7.52
CA VAL A 46 0.07 -10.88 7.01
C VAL A 46 0.99 -11.30 5.85
N SER A 47 1.40 -10.34 5.01
CA SER A 47 2.19 -10.59 3.80
C SER A 47 3.68 -10.76 4.07
N ALA A 48 4.20 -10.10 5.11
CA ALA A 48 5.62 -10.12 5.50
C ALA A 48 6.24 -11.53 5.63
N PRO A 49 5.63 -12.50 6.33
CA PRO A 49 6.22 -13.84 6.43
C PRO A 49 6.27 -14.59 5.08
N PHE A 50 5.30 -14.35 4.18
CA PHE A 50 5.31 -14.95 2.85
C PHE A 50 6.47 -14.40 2.01
N TRP A 51 6.64 -13.08 2.01
CA TRP A 51 7.70 -12.42 1.28
C TRP A 51 9.09 -12.72 1.83
N GLY A 52 9.25 -12.81 3.16
CA GLY A 52 10.51 -13.24 3.76
C GLY A 52 10.93 -14.62 3.28
N ARG A 53 10.02 -15.61 3.34
CA ARG A 53 10.31 -16.97 2.86
C ARG A 53 10.59 -17.03 1.36
N LEU A 54 9.90 -16.22 0.56
CA LEU A 54 10.13 -16.15 -0.88
C LEU A 54 11.48 -15.50 -1.19
N SER A 55 11.81 -14.39 -0.53
CA SER A 55 13.09 -13.68 -0.65
C SER A 55 14.27 -14.58 -0.31
N ASP A 56 14.14 -15.41 0.71
CA ASP A 56 15.20 -16.34 1.11
C ASP A 56 15.43 -17.46 0.08
N ARG A 57 14.42 -17.81 -0.72
CA ARG A 57 14.50 -18.88 -1.73
C ARG A 57 14.96 -18.40 -3.11
N VAL A 58 14.42 -17.29 -3.60
CA VAL A 58 14.71 -16.77 -4.96
C VAL A 58 15.68 -15.59 -4.96
N GLY A 59 16.13 -15.16 -3.78
CA GLY A 59 16.97 -13.99 -3.59
C GLY A 59 16.16 -12.69 -3.46
N ARG A 60 16.73 -11.71 -2.76
CA ARG A 60 16.09 -10.42 -2.44
C ARG A 60 15.70 -9.57 -3.66
N LYS A 61 16.50 -9.62 -4.73
CA LYS A 61 16.36 -8.71 -5.89
C LYS A 61 15.04 -8.88 -6.66
N PRO A 62 14.60 -10.09 -7.06
CA PRO A 62 13.30 -10.27 -7.72
C PRO A 62 12.11 -9.94 -6.81
N VAL A 63 12.19 -10.24 -5.52
CA VAL A 63 11.11 -9.95 -4.56
C VAL A 63 10.88 -8.45 -4.40
N LEU A 64 11.95 -7.66 -4.29
CA LEU A 64 11.87 -6.20 -4.27
C LEU A 64 11.26 -5.62 -5.55
N LEU A 65 11.58 -6.18 -6.72
CA LEU A 65 10.98 -5.72 -7.98
C LEU A 65 9.47 -5.95 -8.02
N ILE A 66 8.98 -7.07 -7.46
CA ILE A 66 7.54 -7.34 -7.35
C ILE A 66 6.87 -6.36 -6.36
N GLY A 67 7.53 -6.06 -5.24
CA GLY A 67 7.03 -5.05 -4.30
C GLY A 67 6.90 -3.67 -4.94
N MET A 68 7.89 -3.27 -5.74
CA MET A 68 7.86 -2.00 -6.47
C MET A 68 6.76 -1.96 -7.55
N THR A 69 6.58 -3.04 -8.32
CA THR A 69 5.48 -3.09 -9.30
C THR A 69 4.12 -3.05 -8.61
N ALA A 70 3.96 -3.75 -7.48
CA ALA A 70 2.75 -3.67 -6.67
C ALA A 70 2.50 -2.25 -6.14
N ALA A 71 3.53 -1.52 -5.71
CA ALA A 71 3.40 -0.13 -5.27
C ALA A 71 2.96 0.82 -6.40
N VAL A 72 3.47 0.63 -7.62
CA VAL A 72 3.03 1.38 -8.82
C VAL A 72 1.57 1.08 -9.13
N VAL A 73 1.19 -0.20 -9.16
CA VAL A 73 -0.19 -0.62 -9.43
C VAL A 73 -1.14 -0.07 -8.36
N ALA A 74 -0.76 -0.13 -7.09
CA ALA A 74 -1.56 0.42 -5.99
C ALA A 74 -1.76 1.94 -6.13
N SER A 75 -0.72 2.66 -6.54
CA SER A 75 -0.79 4.11 -6.74
C SER A 75 -1.70 4.48 -7.92
N VAL A 76 -1.65 3.72 -9.01
CA VAL A 76 -2.58 3.89 -10.15
C VAL A 76 -4.02 3.57 -9.73
N LEU A 77 -4.24 2.48 -8.99
CA LEU A 77 -5.56 2.12 -8.48
C LEU A 77 -6.12 3.20 -7.54
N LEU A 78 -5.27 3.79 -6.71
CA LEU A 78 -5.65 4.90 -5.83
C LEU A 78 -6.03 6.14 -6.63
N ALA A 79 -5.26 6.49 -7.66
CA ALA A 79 -5.55 7.65 -8.50
C ALA A 79 -6.86 7.52 -9.29
N LEU A 80 -7.31 6.29 -9.58
CA LEU A 80 -8.55 5.99 -10.30
C LEU A 80 -9.73 5.63 -9.37
N ALA A 81 -9.54 5.71 -8.05
CA ALA A 81 -10.54 5.23 -7.10
C ALA A 81 -11.64 6.27 -6.83
N ASP A 82 -12.78 6.12 -7.52
CA ASP A 82 -13.98 6.95 -7.32
C ASP A 82 -14.97 6.37 -6.28
N SER A 83 -14.55 5.35 -5.50
CA SER A 83 -15.41 4.69 -4.53
C SER A 83 -14.63 4.19 -3.31
N LEU A 84 -15.29 4.07 -2.16
CA LEU A 84 -14.68 3.54 -0.93
C LEU A 84 -14.08 2.13 -1.14
N PRO A 85 -14.77 1.17 -1.79
CA PRO A 85 -14.17 -0.14 -2.06
C PRO A 85 -12.93 -0.06 -2.96
N GLY A 86 -12.91 0.86 -3.93
CA GLY A 86 -11.73 1.11 -4.78
C GLY A 86 -10.53 1.60 -3.97
N LEU A 87 -10.77 2.48 -2.99
CA LEU A 87 -9.73 2.93 -2.06
C LEU A 87 -9.20 1.77 -1.21
N PHE A 88 -10.07 0.92 -0.66
CA PHE A 88 -9.63 -0.28 0.09
C PHE A 88 -8.82 -1.24 -0.78
N LEU A 89 -9.26 -1.48 -2.02
CA LEU A 89 -8.54 -2.36 -2.96
C LEU A 89 -7.13 -1.83 -3.21
N SER A 90 -6.97 -0.52 -3.45
CA SER A 90 -5.66 0.10 -3.62
C SER A 90 -4.74 -0.15 -2.41
N ARG A 91 -5.28 -0.11 -1.19
CA ARG A 91 -4.51 -0.38 0.05
C ARG A 91 -4.12 -1.80 0.23
N VAL A 92 -5.00 -2.73 -0.13
CA VAL A 92 -4.68 -4.16 -0.06
C VAL A 92 -3.51 -4.45 -1.00
N VAL A 93 -3.57 -3.96 -2.24
CA VAL A 93 -2.47 -4.12 -3.20
C VAL A 93 -1.18 -3.48 -2.68
N GLN A 94 -1.27 -2.28 -2.09
CA GLN A 94 -0.12 -1.59 -1.49
C GLN A 94 0.49 -2.38 -0.32
N GLY A 95 -0.35 -2.89 0.59
CA GLY A 95 0.08 -3.64 1.76
C GLY A 95 0.71 -5.00 1.40
N VAL A 96 0.18 -5.67 0.36
CA VAL A 96 0.81 -6.89 -0.18
C VAL A 96 2.19 -6.56 -0.73
N GLY A 97 2.33 -5.49 -1.53
CA GLY A 97 3.61 -5.08 -2.10
C GLY A 97 4.64 -4.61 -1.06
N GLY A 98 4.20 -3.97 0.03
CA GLY A 98 5.09 -3.41 1.05
C GLY A 98 5.78 -4.45 1.94
N GLY A 99 5.40 -5.72 1.91
CA GLY A 99 5.99 -6.78 2.74
C GLY A 99 7.30 -7.36 2.22
N THR A 100 7.82 -6.90 1.08
CA THR A 100 8.96 -7.45 0.31
C THR A 100 10.34 -7.01 0.77
#